data_AF-A0A3Q1ETU4-F1
#
_entry.id   AF-A0A3Q1ETU4-F1
#
_cell.length_a   1.000
_cell.length_b   1.000
_cell.length_c   1.000
_cell.angle_alpha   90.00
_cell.angle_beta   90.00
_cell.angle_gamma   90.00
#
_symmetry.space_group_name_H-M   'P 1'
#
loop_
_entity.id
_entity.type
_entity.pdbx_description
1 polymer ?
#
loop_
_entity_poly.entity_id
_entity_poly.type
_entity_poly.pdbx_seq_one_letter_code
_entity_poly.pdbx_strand_id
1 'polypeptide(L)'
;MKLQWKSVSEEQERRNSRLRDYRSLIEKDVNRTDRTNRFYEGIDNPGLVLLHDILMTYCMYDFDLGYVQGMSDLLSPILFVMENEVDAFWCFVAFMDQMNFEEQMQGMKLQLIHLSALLRLLDLSFWNYLESQDSGYLYFCFRWLLIRFKRELSFQDVLRLWEVMWTGLPCQNFHLLVCCAILDSEKQKIMEENYGFNEILKVLVLCSSTSTSCP
;
A
#
# COMPACT_ATOMS: atom_id res chain seq x y z
N MET A 1 18.25 -0.42 -18.25
CA MET A 1 18.21 0.01 -16.84
C MET A 1 18.74 -1.06 -15.90
N LYS A 2 18.22 -2.31 -15.93
CA LYS A 2 18.68 -3.41 -15.05
C LYS A 2 20.20 -3.62 -14.94
N LEU A 3 20.94 -3.50 -16.05
CA LEU A 3 22.40 -3.62 -16.03
C LEU A 3 23.09 -2.56 -15.17
N GLN A 4 22.53 -1.36 -15.01
CA GLN A 4 23.15 -0.26 -14.26
C GLN A 4 23.38 -0.63 -12.80
N TRP A 5 22.38 -1.22 -12.13
CA TRP A 5 22.53 -1.67 -10.74
C TRP A 5 23.21 -3.04 -10.63
N LYS A 6 23.02 -3.94 -11.61
CA LYS A 6 23.67 -5.26 -11.61
C LYS A 6 25.18 -5.20 -11.85
N SER A 7 25.67 -4.17 -12.52
CA SER A 7 27.11 -3.98 -12.74
C SER A 7 27.83 -3.26 -11.60
N VAL A 8 27.12 -2.84 -10.54
CA VAL A 8 27.72 -2.15 -9.39
C VAL A 8 28.58 -3.15 -8.62
N SER A 9 29.87 -2.85 -8.47
CA SER A 9 30.77 -3.65 -7.65
C SER A 9 30.54 -3.40 -6.15
N GLU A 10 30.98 -4.33 -5.30
CA GLU A 10 30.91 -4.16 -3.84
C GLU A 10 31.58 -2.86 -3.37
N GLU A 11 32.70 -2.48 -3.99
CA GLU A 11 33.39 -1.23 -3.66
C GLU A 11 32.57 0.01 -4.05
N GLN A 12 31.92 -0.01 -5.21
CA GLN A 12 31.03 1.07 -5.65
C GLN A 12 29.80 1.17 -4.73
N GLU A 13 29.21 0.04 -4.36
CA GLU A 13 28.06 -0.02 -3.46
C GLU A 13 28.41 0.51 -2.06
N ARG A 14 29.60 0.18 -1.53
CA ARG A 14 30.07 0.75 -0.25
C ARG A 14 30.15 2.28 -0.26
N ARG A 15 30.42 2.89 -1.41
CA ARG A 15 30.54 4.34 -1.59
C ARG A 15 29.20 5.03 -1.91
N ASN A 16 28.15 4.27 -2.26
CA ASN A 16 26.82 4.79 -2.54
C ASN A 16 25.85 4.38 -1.42
N SER A 17 25.74 5.20 -0.38
CA SER A 17 24.88 4.90 0.77
C SER A 17 23.41 4.75 0.38
N ARG A 18 22.87 5.63 -0.46
CA ARG A 18 21.46 5.59 -0.91
C ARG A 18 21.12 4.26 -1.57
N LEU A 19 21.95 3.82 -2.53
CA LEU A 19 21.71 2.56 -3.25
C LEU A 19 21.75 1.35 -2.31
N ARG A 20 22.74 1.31 -1.41
CA ARG A 20 22.86 0.24 -0.41
C ARG A 20 21.66 0.21 0.53
N ASP A 21 21.21 1.39 0.97
CA ASP A 21 20.07 1.52 1.88
C ASP A 21 18.78 1.09 1.17
N TYR A 22 18.57 1.47 -0.10
CA TYR A 22 17.47 0.97 -0.93
C TYR A 22 17.51 -0.56 -1.08
N ARG A 23 18.67 -1.13 -1.41
CA ARG A 23 18.82 -2.59 -1.53
C ARG A 23 18.44 -3.29 -0.23
N SER A 24 18.95 -2.83 0.90
CA SER A 24 18.68 -3.44 2.21
C SER A 24 17.18 -3.39 2.55
N LEU A 25 16.49 -2.29 2.26
CA LEU A 25 15.05 -2.17 2.46
C LEU A 25 14.27 -3.10 1.53
N ILE A 26 14.65 -3.19 0.25
CA ILE A 26 14.04 -4.11 -0.72
C ILE A 26 14.19 -5.56 -0.24
N GLU A 27 15.40 -5.99 0.11
CA GLU A 27 15.65 -7.36 0.59
C GLU A 27 14.81 -7.69 1.83
N LYS A 28 14.73 -6.76 2.79
CA LYS A 28 13.91 -6.92 3.99
C LYS A 28 12.42 -7.10 3.66
N ASP A 29 11.91 -6.33 2.70
CA ASP A 29 10.49 -6.34 2.33
C ASP A 29 10.11 -7.51 1.42
N VAL A 30 10.94 -7.83 0.42
CA VAL A 30 10.74 -8.96 -0.49
C VAL A 30 10.66 -10.27 0.31
N ASN A 31 11.57 -10.48 1.27
CA ASN A 31 11.61 -11.71 2.07
C ASN A 31 10.32 -11.98 2.87
N ARG A 32 9.58 -10.92 3.23
CA ARG A 32 8.30 -10.98 3.98
C ARG A 32 7.06 -10.80 3.10
N THR A 33 7.20 -10.65 1.78
CA THR A 33 6.08 -10.38 0.87
C THR A 33 5.33 -11.67 0.54
N ASP A 34 4.03 -11.69 0.87
CA ASP A 34 3.01 -12.67 0.46
C ASP A 34 3.46 -14.15 0.47
N ARG A 35 4.24 -14.58 1.47
CA ARG A 35 4.80 -15.94 1.53
C ARG A 35 3.77 -17.07 1.67
N THR A 36 2.51 -16.73 1.93
CA THR A 36 1.37 -17.66 1.91
C THR A 36 0.73 -17.79 0.52
N ASN A 37 1.10 -16.95 -0.44
CA ASN A 37 0.67 -17.04 -1.83
C ASN A 37 1.59 -18.01 -2.58
N ARG A 38 1.00 -18.96 -3.32
CA ARG A 38 1.71 -19.97 -4.11
C ARG A 38 2.76 -19.41 -5.06
N PHE A 39 2.55 -18.20 -5.57
CA PHE A 39 3.50 -17.55 -6.47
C PHE A 39 4.81 -17.19 -5.76
N TYR A 40 4.78 -16.89 -4.45
CA TYR A 40 5.93 -16.43 -3.64
C TYR A 40 6.35 -17.43 -2.54
N GLU A 41 5.65 -18.56 -2.40
CA GLU A 41 5.96 -19.58 -1.40
C GLU A 41 7.19 -20.42 -1.79
N GLY A 42 7.83 -21.05 -0.79
CA GLY A 42 9.00 -21.89 -1.00
C GLY A 42 10.35 -21.17 -0.83
N ILE A 43 11.42 -21.97 -0.79
CA ILE A 43 12.81 -21.52 -0.68
C ILE A 43 13.31 -21.19 -2.09
N ASP A 44 14.14 -20.16 -2.24
CA ASP A 44 14.70 -19.72 -3.52
C ASP A 44 13.65 -19.50 -4.62
N ASN A 45 12.52 -18.90 -4.23
CA ASN A 45 11.37 -18.69 -5.12
C ASN A 45 11.71 -17.70 -6.26
N PRO A 46 11.53 -18.07 -7.55
CA PRO A 46 11.82 -17.19 -8.69
C PRO A 46 11.00 -15.89 -8.71
N GLY A 47 9.76 -15.93 -8.22
CA GLY A 47 8.90 -14.75 -8.10
C GLY A 47 9.48 -13.70 -7.14
N LEU A 48 10.09 -14.12 -6.03
CA LEU A 48 10.79 -13.21 -5.10
C LEU A 48 12.04 -12.59 -5.75
N VAL A 49 12.76 -13.36 -6.57
CA VAL A 49 13.91 -12.84 -7.35
C VAL A 49 13.46 -11.78 -8.35
N LEU A 50 12.35 -12.01 -9.06
CA LEU A 50 11.76 -11.03 -9.97
C LEU A 50 11.30 -9.78 -9.21
N LEU A 51 10.66 -9.94 -8.05
CA LEU A 51 10.20 -8.82 -7.22
C LEU A 51 11.38 -7.94 -6.79
N HIS A 52 12.47 -8.54 -6.32
CA HIS A 52 13.72 -7.84 -6.02
C HIS A 52 14.29 -7.11 -7.25
N ASP A 53 14.41 -7.82 -8.38
CA ASP A 53 15.05 -7.28 -9.58
C ASP A 53 14.29 -6.09 -10.18
N ILE A 54 12.95 -6.14 -10.17
CA ILE A 54 12.09 -5.05 -10.63
C ILE A 54 12.23 -3.83 -9.71
N LEU A 55 12.18 -4.02 -8.39
CA LEU A 55 12.33 -2.92 -7.42
C LEU A 55 13.71 -2.25 -7.51
N MET A 56 14.78 -3.04 -7.64
CA MET A 56 16.13 -2.50 -7.86
C MET A 56 16.24 -1.76 -9.20
N THR A 57 15.54 -2.24 -10.23
CA THR A 57 15.47 -1.54 -11.52
C THR A 57 14.68 -0.25 -11.42
N TYR A 58 13.62 -0.20 -10.60
CA TYR A 58 12.85 1.01 -10.32
C TYR A 58 13.73 2.07 -9.64
N CYS A 59 14.59 1.69 -8.70
CA CYS A 59 15.55 2.64 -8.11
C CYS A 59 16.48 3.28 -9.15
N MET A 60 16.78 2.62 -10.27
CA MET A 60 17.57 3.24 -11.35
C MET A 60 16.73 4.14 -12.26
N TYR A 61 15.42 3.88 -12.35
CA TYR A 61 14.47 4.67 -13.12
C TYR A 61 14.15 5.98 -12.41
N ASP A 62 13.83 5.91 -11.12
CA ASP A 62 13.63 7.06 -10.24
C ASP A 62 14.52 6.89 -8.99
N PHE A 63 15.73 7.43 -9.08
CA PHE A 63 16.72 7.34 -8.00
C PHE A 63 16.44 8.33 -6.86
N ASP A 64 15.66 9.38 -7.12
CA ASP A 64 15.30 10.37 -6.11
C ASP A 64 14.28 9.78 -5.14
N LEU A 65 13.26 9.09 -5.66
CA LEU A 65 12.37 8.28 -4.83
C LEU A 65 13.05 7.00 -4.33
N GLY A 66 13.64 6.23 -5.24
CA GLY A 66 14.25 4.94 -4.96
C GLY A 66 13.23 3.91 -4.47
N TYR A 67 13.42 3.42 -3.24
CA TYR A 67 12.52 2.47 -2.59
C TYR A 67 12.01 2.98 -1.25
N VAL A 68 10.69 2.91 -1.07
CA VAL A 68 9.99 3.18 0.18
C VAL A 68 9.23 1.94 0.62
N GLN A 69 9.27 1.65 1.93
CA GLN A 69 8.60 0.49 2.51
C GLN A 69 7.12 0.44 2.11
N GLY A 70 6.67 -0.69 1.60
CA GLY A 70 5.32 -0.89 1.06
C GLY A 70 5.24 -0.92 -0.47
N MET A 71 6.27 -0.48 -1.19
CA MET A 71 6.30 -0.62 -2.64
C MET A 71 6.33 -2.09 -3.11
N SER A 72 6.92 -3.01 -2.33
CA SER A 72 6.84 -4.45 -2.64
C SER A 72 5.41 -5.00 -2.58
N ASP A 73 4.58 -4.48 -1.67
CA ASP A 73 3.17 -4.85 -1.54
C ASP A 73 2.36 -4.35 -2.75
N LEU A 74 2.76 -3.23 -3.36
CA LEU A 74 2.15 -2.70 -4.58
C LEU A 74 2.56 -3.49 -5.82
N LEU A 75 3.83 -3.88 -5.93
CA LEU A 75 4.33 -4.64 -7.07
C LEU A 75 3.83 -6.10 -7.07
N SER A 76 3.66 -6.71 -5.90
CA SER A 76 3.30 -8.13 -5.77
C SER A 76 2.10 -8.55 -6.64
N PRO A 77 0.92 -7.89 -6.57
CA PRO A 77 -0.21 -8.28 -7.42
C PRO A 77 0.02 -8.03 -8.92
N ILE A 78 0.78 -6.99 -9.28
CA ILE A 78 1.11 -6.68 -10.67
C ILE A 78 2.00 -7.77 -11.26
N LEU A 79 3.06 -8.16 -10.54
CA LEU A 79 3.97 -9.21 -10.98
C LEU A 79 3.26 -10.57 -11.08
N PHE A 80 2.36 -10.86 -10.14
CA PHE A 80 1.53 -12.06 -10.19
C PHE A 80 0.67 -12.14 -11.45
N VAL A 81 0.06 -11.02 -11.87
CA VAL A 81 -0.81 -10.99 -13.07
C VAL A 81 0.00 -11.00 -14.37
N MET A 82 1.10 -10.24 -14.42
CA MET A 82 1.85 -10.05 -15.65
C MET A 82 2.75 -11.25 -15.97
N GLU A 83 3.25 -11.97 -14.94
CA GLU A 83 4.17 -13.12 -15.05
C GLU A 83 5.43 -12.86 -15.91
N ASN A 84 5.69 -11.59 -16.26
CA ASN A 84 6.79 -11.13 -17.08
C ASN A 84 7.46 -9.94 -16.40
N GLU A 85 8.80 -9.99 -16.31
CA GLU A 85 9.57 -8.96 -15.60
C GLU A 85 9.41 -7.55 -16.19
N VAL A 86 9.45 -7.44 -17.52
CA VAL A 86 9.44 -6.15 -18.23
C VAL A 86 8.04 -5.54 -18.20
N ASP A 87 7.01 -6.37 -18.42
CA ASP A 87 5.62 -5.91 -18.40
C ASP A 87 5.22 -5.48 -16.99
N ALA A 88 5.59 -6.28 -15.97
CA ALA A 88 5.39 -5.94 -14.57
C ALA A 88 6.11 -4.64 -14.18
N PHE A 89 7.35 -4.44 -14.65
CA PHE A 89 8.11 -3.21 -14.40
C PHE A 89 7.37 -1.97 -14.93
N TRP A 90 6.94 -1.97 -16.20
CA TRP A 90 6.29 -0.80 -16.78
C TRP A 90 4.90 -0.54 -16.21
N CYS A 91 4.15 -1.60 -15.89
CA CYS A 91 2.88 -1.46 -15.17
C CYS A 91 3.09 -0.89 -13.77
N PHE A 92 4.15 -1.31 -13.07
CA PHE A 92 4.50 -0.79 -11.76
C PHE A 92 4.93 0.69 -11.82
N VAL A 93 5.72 1.09 -12.82
CA VAL A 93 6.08 2.50 -13.05
C VAL A 93 4.82 3.35 -13.21
N ALA A 94 3.92 2.96 -14.12
CA ALA A 94 2.67 3.69 -14.35
C ALA A 94 1.77 3.74 -13.10
N PHE A 95 1.80 2.70 -12.26
CA PHE A 95 1.07 2.71 -11.00
C PHE A 95 1.71 3.68 -9.99
N MET A 96 3.03 3.71 -9.88
CA MET A 96 3.75 4.61 -8.97
C MET A 96 3.53 6.09 -9.31
N ASP A 97 3.38 6.45 -10.58
CA ASP A 97 3.05 7.82 -11.02
C ASP A 97 1.71 8.34 -10.45
N GLN A 98 0.81 7.43 -10.03
CA GLN A 98 -0.49 7.76 -9.43
C GLN A 98 -0.47 7.72 -7.89
N MET A 99 0.67 7.37 -7.28
CA MET A 99 0.80 7.13 -5.85
C MET A 99 1.60 8.24 -5.15
N ASN A 100 1.30 8.47 -3.87
CA ASN A 100 1.87 9.57 -3.08
C ASN A 100 3.07 9.12 -2.22
N PHE A 101 4.17 8.67 -2.85
CA PHE A 101 5.37 8.18 -2.14
C PHE A 101 6.49 9.22 -1.91
N GLU A 102 6.25 10.49 -2.25
CA GLU A 102 7.21 11.57 -2.05
C GLU A 102 7.70 11.67 -0.60
N GLU A 103 8.97 12.06 -0.39
CA GLU A 103 9.62 12.10 0.93
C GLU A 103 8.83 12.87 2.01
N GLN A 104 8.18 13.97 1.63
CA GLN A 104 7.41 14.80 2.57
C GLN A 104 5.98 14.28 2.82
N MET A 105 5.55 13.24 2.09
CA MET A 105 4.24 12.60 2.17
C MET A 105 3.08 13.61 2.11
N GLN A 106 3.24 14.72 1.39
CA GLN A 106 2.24 15.78 1.33
C GLN A 106 0.93 15.27 0.72
N GLY A 107 1.02 14.47 -0.35
CA GLY A 107 -0.15 13.85 -0.98
C GLY A 107 -0.91 12.92 -0.03
N MET A 108 -0.22 12.19 0.86
CA MET A 108 -0.86 11.35 1.88
C MET A 108 -1.60 12.19 2.92
N LYS A 109 -0.97 13.25 3.43
CA LYS A 109 -1.63 14.19 4.36
C LYS A 109 -2.87 14.82 3.72
N LEU A 110 -2.78 15.22 2.45
CA LEU A 110 -3.89 15.80 1.72
C LEU A 110 -5.05 14.80 1.54
N GLN A 111 -4.75 13.54 1.20
CA GLN A 111 -5.77 12.49 1.12
C GLN A 111 -6.47 12.27 2.48
N LEU A 112 -5.76 12.28 3.59
CA LEU A 112 -6.36 12.16 4.93
C LEU A 112 -7.25 13.36 5.28
N ILE A 113 -6.83 14.59 4.92
CA ILE A 113 -7.66 15.79 5.09
C ILE A 113 -8.94 15.69 4.26
N HIS A 114 -8.84 15.28 2.99
CA HIS A 114 -10.00 15.07 2.14
C HIS A 114 -10.93 13.97 2.68
N LEU A 115 -10.37 12.87 3.20
CA LEU A 115 -11.14 11.81 3.84
C LEU A 115 -11.90 12.32 5.06
N SER A 116 -11.24 13.09 5.93
CA SER A 116 -11.88 13.70 7.11
C SER A 116 -13.00 14.66 6.72
N ALA A 117 -12.81 15.47 5.68
CA ALA A 117 -13.85 16.33 5.13
C ALA A 117 -15.05 15.55 4.56
N LEU A 118 -14.81 14.45 3.86
CA LEU A 118 -15.87 13.56 3.36
C LEU A 118 -16.65 12.91 4.51
N LEU A 119 -15.97 12.38 5.52
CA LEU A 119 -16.61 11.79 6.70
C LEU A 119 -17.47 12.81 7.44
N ARG A 120 -16.98 14.05 7.60
CA ARG A 120 -17.76 15.14 8.22
C ARG A 120 -19.06 15.42 7.48
N LEU A 121 -19.05 15.31 6.14
CA LEU A 121 -20.24 15.49 5.32
C LEU A 121 -21.19 14.29 5.41
N LEU A 122 -20.66 13.07 5.41
CA LEU A 122 -21.44 11.83 5.39
C LEU A 122 -22.07 11.51 6.76
N ASP A 123 -21.31 11.70 7.84
CA ASP A 123 -21.75 11.40 9.21
C ASP A 123 -21.05 12.33 10.21
N LEU A 124 -21.68 13.47 10.48
CA LEU A 124 -21.17 14.46 11.42
C LEU A 124 -21.05 13.92 12.85
N SER A 125 -21.92 12.98 13.24
CA SER A 125 -21.92 12.39 14.59
C SER A 125 -20.67 11.53 14.77
N PHE A 126 -20.40 10.64 13.82
CA PHE A 126 -19.21 9.81 13.85
C PHE A 126 -17.93 10.64 13.72
N TRP A 127 -17.93 11.68 12.89
CA TRP A 127 -16.77 12.59 12.77
C TRP A 127 -16.46 13.30 14.09
N ASN A 128 -17.47 13.87 14.76
CA ASN A 128 -17.30 14.50 16.08
C ASN A 128 -16.80 13.52 17.12
N TYR A 129 -17.27 12.27 17.06
CA TYR A 129 -16.78 11.20 17.93
C TYR A 129 -15.28 10.97 17.74
N LEU A 130 -14.81 10.83 16.50
CA LEU A 130 -13.39 10.64 16.20
C LEU A 130 -12.53 11.82 16.66
N GLU A 131 -13.00 13.06 16.50
CA GLU A 131 -12.33 14.25 17.05
C GLU A 131 -12.22 14.18 18.58
N SER A 132 -13.28 13.75 19.28
CA SER A 132 -13.28 13.61 20.74
C SER A 132 -12.34 12.52 21.27
N GLN A 133 -11.93 11.59 20.42
CA GLN A 133 -10.98 10.50 20.72
C GLN A 133 -9.57 10.78 20.20
N ASP A 134 -9.22 12.05 19.92
CA ASP A 134 -7.95 12.47 19.32
C ASP A 134 -7.59 11.72 18.01
N SER A 135 -8.63 11.26 17.30
CA SER A 135 -8.55 10.38 16.15
C SER A 135 -8.96 11.06 14.83
N GLY A 136 -9.17 12.38 14.87
CA GLY A 136 -9.63 13.22 13.76
C GLY A 136 -8.73 13.29 12.52
N TYR A 137 -7.42 13.03 12.70
CA TYR A 137 -6.44 12.94 11.60
C TYR A 137 -6.49 11.60 10.85
N LEU A 138 -7.25 10.62 11.34
CA LEU A 138 -7.49 9.33 10.67
C LEU A 138 -6.22 8.54 10.36
N TYR A 139 -5.18 8.61 11.20
CA TYR A 139 -3.92 7.88 10.97
C TYR A 139 -4.10 6.35 10.86
N PHE A 140 -5.19 5.80 11.39
CA PHE A 140 -5.56 4.40 11.19
C PHE A 140 -5.89 4.05 9.72
N CYS A 141 -6.24 5.04 8.89
CA CYS A 141 -6.43 4.86 7.44
C CYS A 141 -5.13 5.04 6.64
N PHE A 142 -4.01 5.41 7.27
CA PHE A 142 -2.76 5.70 6.54
C PHE A 142 -2.30 4.52 5.69
N ARG A 143 -2.31 3.31 6.27
CA ARG A 143 -1.93 2.08 5.56
C ARG A 143 -2.86 1.79 4.39
N TRP A 144 -4.16 2.00 4.56
CA TRP A 144 -5.15 1.76 3.50
C TRP A 144 -4.85 2.58 2.25
N LEU A 145 -4.54 3.86 2.46
CA LEU A 145 -4.24 4.80 1.37
C LEU A 145 -2.86 4.53 0.76
N LEU A 146 -1.85 4.28 1.59
CA LEU A 146 -0.46 4.10 1.15
C LEU A 146 -0.29 2.89 0.22
N ILE A 147 -0.91 1.77 0.58
CA ILE A 147 -0.78 0.50 -0.16
C ILE A 147 -2.11 0.04 -0.79
N ARG A 148 -3.01 0.99 -1.08
CA ARG A 148 -4.30 0.76 -1.75
C ARG A 148 -5.04 -0.48 -1.24
N PHE A 149 -5.24 -0.56 0.07
CA PHE A 149 -5.98 -1.63 0.77
C PHE A 149 -5.38 -3.04 0.65
N LYS A 150 -4.16 -3.21 0.13
CA LYS A 150 -3.52 -4.52 -0.09
C LYS A 150 -3.47 -5.42 1.16
N ARG A 151 -3.35 -4.83 2.36
CA ARG A 151 -3.29 -5.56 3.63
C ARG A 151 -4.66 -5.81 4.24
N GLU A 152 -5.70 -5.23 3.66
CA GLU A 152 -7.05 -5.27 4.23
C GLU A 152 -7.97 -6.28 3.53
N LEU A 153 -7.52 -6.82 2.40
CA LEU A 153 -8.31 -7.66 1.51
C LEU A 153 -7.54 -8.92 1.13
N SER A 154 -8.28 -9.96 0.72
CA SER A 154 -7.66 -11.16 0.16
C SER A 154 -6.94 -10.82 -1.15
N PHE A 155 -5.97 -11.64 -1.54
CA PHE A 155 -5.19 -11.39 -2.76
C PHE A 155 -6.08 -11.22 -4.00
N GLN A 156 -7.14 -12.03 -4.13
CA GLN A 156 -8.07 -11.96 -5.26
C GLN A 156 -8.97 -10.72 -5.20
N ASP A 157 -9.40 -10.31 -4.00
CA ASP A 157 -10.21 -9.10 -3.84
C ASP A 157 -9.41 -7.83 -4.13
N VAL A 158 -8.11 -7.82 -3.82
CA VAL A 158 -7.20 -6.72 -4.18
C VAL A 158 -7.13 -6.56 -5.70
N LEU A 159 -6.98 -7.65 -6.45
CA LEU A 159 -6.94 -7.60 -7.92
C LEU A 159 -8.21 -6.93 -8.46
N ARG A 160 -9.38 -7.39 -8.01
CA ARG A 160 -10.67 -6.82 -8.43
C ARG A 160 -10.83 -5.36 -8.03
N LEU A 161 -10.45 -5.01 -6.80
CA LEU A 161 -10.55 -3.63 -6.33
C LEU A 161 -9.69 -2.70 -7.18
N TRP A 162 -8.46 -3.11 -7.50
CA TRP A 162 -7.54 -2.30 -8.30
C TRP A 162 -8.01 -2.16 -9.75
N GLU A 163 -8.53 -3.22 -10.36
CA GLU A 163 -9.17 -3.14 -11.68
C GLU A 163 -10.26 -2.05 -11.72
N VAL A 164 -11.16 -2.04 -10.73
CA VAL A 164 -12.22 -1.03 -10.63
C VAL A 164 -11.65 0.36 -10.40
N MET A 165 -10.69 0.51 -9.47
CA MET A 165 -10.07 1.82 -9.20
C MET A 165 -9.35 2.41 -10.40
N TRP A 166 -8.65 1.58 -11.18
CA TRP A 166 -7.90 2.02 -12.36
C TRP A 166 -8.80 2.45 -13.52
N THR A 167 -10.10 2.16 -13.49
CA THR A 167 -11.05 2.77 -14.44
C THR A 167 -11.20 4.29 -14.26
N GLY A 168 -10.83 4.83 -13.08
CA GLY A 168 -11.05 6.23 -12.74
C GLY A 168 -12.51 6.61 -12.55
N LEU A 169 -13.41 5.62 -12.44
CA LEU A 169 -14.85 5.79 -12.26
C LEU A 169 -15.28 5.45 -10.83
N PRO A 170 -16.42 6.00 -10.35
CA PRO A 170 -17.21 7.07 -10.98
C PRO A 170 -16.60 8.48 -10.78
N CYS A 171 -15.51 8.61 -10.01
CA CYS A 171 -14.90 9.88 -9.68
C CYS A 171 -13.38 9.75 -9.44
N GLN A 172 -12.67 10.89 -9.49
CA GLN A 172 -11.21 10.95 -9.43
C GLN A 172 -10.60 10.27 -8.19
N ASN A 173 -11.21 10.45 -7.02
CA ASN A 173 -10.69 9.94 -5.74
C ASN A 173 -11.59 8.83 -5.17
N PHE A 174 -11.99 7.88 -6.03
CA PHE A 174 -12.89 6.79 -5.62
C PHE A 174 -12.36 5.98 -4.42
N HIS A 175 -11.05 5.84 -4.27
CA HIS A 175 -10.42 5.20 -3.11
C HIS A 175 -10.78 5.85 -1.76
N LEU A 176 -11.07 7.15 -1.71
CA LEU A 176 -11.53 7.81 -0.48
C LEU A 176 -12.96 7.39 -0.14
N LEU A 177 -13.81 7.17 -1.15
CA LEU A 177 -15.16 6.65 -0.94
C LEU A 177 -15.12 5.20 -0.46
N VAL A 178 -14.14 4.40 -0.90
CA VAL A 178 -13.89 3.06 -0.35
C VAL A 178 -13.52 3.13 1.14
N CYS A 179 -12.65 4.07 1.55
CA CYS A 179 -12.39 4.30 2.98
C CYS A 179 -13.68 4.63 3.75
N CYS A 180 -14.51 5.54 3.22
CA CYS A 180 -15.78 5.88 3.85
C CYS A 180 -16.72 4.69 3.97
N ALA A 181 -16.80 3.82 2.95
CA ALA A 181 -17.64 2.63 2.97
C ALA A 181 -17.21 1.63 4.07
N ILE A 182 -15.91 1.40 4.24
CA ILE A 182 -15.38 0.53 5.30
C ILE A 182 -15.64 1.14 6.69
N LEU A 183 -15.47 2.46 6.83
CA LEU A 183 -15.75 3.13 8.09
C LEU A 183 -17.23 3.14 8.44
N ASP A 184 -18.10 3.31 7.45
CA ASP A 184 -19.55 3.29 7.63
C ASP A 184 -20.04 1.93 8.16
N SER A 185 -19.45 0.83 7.71
CA SER A 185 -19.79 -0.51 8.22
C SER A 185 -19.35 -0.76 9.67
N GLU A 186 -18.32 -0.06 10.16
CA GLU A 186 -17.76 -0.28 11.50
C GLU A 186 -18.16 0.78 12.53
N LYS A 187 -18.78 1.89 12.09
CA LYS A 187 -19.02 3.06 12.94
C LYS A 187 -19.85 2.76 14.19
N GLN A 188 -20.89 1.92 14.08
CA GLN A 188 -21.77 1.60 15.20
C GLN A 188 -20.98 0.91 16.30
N LYS A 189 -20.23 -0.14 15.93
CA LYS A 189 -19.36 -0.88 16.84
C LYS A 189 -18.33 0.03 17.51
N ILE A 190 -17.68 0.92 16.75
CA ILE A 190 -16.69 1.85 17.27
C ILE A 190 -17.30 2.78 18.34
N MET A 191 -18.47 3.34 18.06
CA MET A 191 -19.13 4.30 18.94
C MET A 191 -19.77 3.64 20.17
N GLU A 192 -20.46 2.51 19.98
CA GLU A 192 -21.16 1.79 21.06
C GLU A 192 -20.18 1.23 22.10
N GLU A 193 -19.04 0.70 21.64
CA GLU A 193 -17.98 0.19 22.50
C GLU A 193 -17.02 1.27 23.01
N ASN A 194 -17.25 2.53 22.60
CA ASN A 194 -16.46 3.70 22.97
C ASN A 194 -14.95 3.51 22.72
N TYR A 195 -14.58 3.05 21.52
CA TYR A 195 -13.19 2.81 21.13
C TYR A 195 -12.37 4.08 20.90
N GLY A 196 -11.22 4.15 21.55
CA GLY A 196 -10.18 5.14 21.25
C GLY A 196 -9.32 4.75 20.05
N PHE A 197 -8.30 5.55 19.76
CA PHE A 197 -7.43 5.36 18.60
C PHE A 197 -6.88 3.93 18.44
N ASN A 198 -6.36 3.36 19.54
CA ASN A 198 -5.71 2.04 19.51
C ASN A 198 -6.71 0.91 19.23
N GLU A 199 -7.89 0.99 19.82
CA GLU A 199 -8.97 0.04 19.64
C GLU A 199 -9.55 0.13 18.22
N ILE A 200 -9.75 1.35 17.70
CA ILE A 200 -10.17 1.60 16.31
C ILE A 200 -9.16 0.95 15.35
N LEU A 201 -7.88 1.25 15.52
CA LEU A 201 -6.82 0.66 14.69
C LEU A 201 -6.87 -0.86 14.73
N LYS A 202 -7.06 -1.46 15.92
CA LYS A 202 -7.13 -2.90 16.08
C LYS A 202 -8.35 -3.52 15.39
N VAL A 203 -9.53 -2.93 15.54
CA VAL A 203 -10.78 -3.42 14.92
C VAL A 203 -10.65 -3.38 13.40
N LEU A 204 -10.18 -2.25 12.87
CA LEU A 204 -10.03 -2.05 11.44
C LEU A 204 -8.97 -2.96 10.82
N VAL A 205 -7.95 -3.38 11.57
CA VAL A 205 -6.94 -4.37 11.13
C VAL A 205 -7.46 -5.81 11.21
N LEU A 206 -8.37 -6.10 12.15
CA LEU A 206 -8.91 -7.45 12.36
C LEU A 206 -10.05 -7.80 11.40
N CYS A 207 -10.93 -6.84 11.07
CA CYS A 207 -12.02 -7.08 10.12
C CYS A 207 -11.52 -7.53 8.73
N SER A 208 -10.35 -7.04 8.34
CA SER A 208 -9.60 -7.45 7.14
C SER A 208 -9.04 -8.87 7.17
N SER A 209 -8.93 -9.48 8.35
CA SER A 209 -8.47 -10.86 8.54
C SER A 209 -9.64 -11.87 8.54
N THR A 210 -10.86 -11.38 8.76
CA THR A 210 -12.08 -12.19 8.95
C THR A 210 -13.03 -12.17 7.75
N SER A 211 -12.60 -11.67 6.59
CA SER A 211 -13.40 -11.63 5.34
C SER A 211 -13.69 -13.00 4.72
N THR A 212 -13.55 -14.11 5.47
CA THR A 212 -14.17 -15.40 5.15
C THR A 212 -15.63 -15.50 5.63
N SER A 213 -16.17 -14.48 6.29
CA SER A 213 -17.59 -14.47 6.67
C SER A 213 -18.13 -13.06 6.92
N CYS A 214 -18.62 -12.41 5.87
CA CYS A 214 -19.81 -11.55 5.98
C CYS A 214 -20.89 -12.16 5.07
N PRO A 215 -22.14 -12.28 5.54
CA PRO A 215 -23.21 -13.00 4.85
C PRO A 215 -23.60 -12.40 3.50
#